data_AF-S8C7P7-F1
#
_entry.id   AF-S8C7P7-F1
#
_cell.length_a   1.000
_cell.length_b   1.000
_cell.length_c   1.000
_cell.angle_alpha   90.00
_cell.angle_beta   90.00
_cell.angle_gamma   90.00
#
_symmetry.space_group_name_H-M   'P 1'
#
loop_
_entity.id
_entity.type
_entity.pdbx_description
1 polymer ?
#
loop_
_entity_poly.entity_id
_entity_poly.type
_entity_poly.pdbx_seq_one_letter_code
_entity_poly.pdbx_strand_id
1 'polypeptide(L)'
;KKEWEDAVCSVCMESPHNAVLLLCSSFDKGCRPFMCATSHRFSNCLHQYKKACTHEEEWSCRNGKCGEAWEELLCPLCRCPVKGWTAVEAARRYLNAKKRGCMQEGCPFVGNYRELRKHVKVEHPSACPRAVDPSRAAKWKRLENEREVRDVVSTIRSTMPGAIIIGDYVIERN
;
A
#
# COMPACT_ATOMS: atom_id res chain seq x y z
N LYS A 1 -10.47 -25.90 13.94
CA LYS A 1 -10.59 -24.60 13.26
C LYS A 1 -9.39 -24.46 12.32
N LYS A 2 -9.57 -24.28 11.00
CA LYS A 2 -8.45 -24.07 10.08
C LYS A 2 -7.88 -22.66 10.32
N GLU A 3 -6.55 -22.51 10.31
CA GLU A 3 -5.84 -21.26 10.66
C GLU A 3 -6.24 -20.04 9.82
N TRP A 4 -6.85 -20.26 8.66
CA TRP A 4 -7.25 -19.22 7.70
C TRP A 4 -8.76 -18.98 7.62
N GLU A 5 -9.56 -19.55 8.53
CA GLU A 5 -11.02 -19.34 8.56
C GLU A 5 -11.38 -17.87 8.78
N ASP A 6 -10.65 -17.17 9.66
CA ASP A 6 -10.90 -15.76 9.98
C ASP A 6 -9.84 -14.83 9.36
N ALA A 7 -9.10 -15.31 8.37
CA ALA A 7 -8.04 -14.52 7.73
C ALA A 7 -8.64 -13.33 6.96
N VAL A 8 -8.15 -12.13 7.29
CA VAL A 8 -8.47 -10.87 6.62
C VAL A 8 -7.20 -10.29 6.00
N CYS A 9 -7.35 -9.60 4.87
CA CYS A 9 -6.25 -8.89 4.26
C CYS A 9 -5.93 -7.62 5.07
N SER A 10 -4.69 -7.45 5.51
CA SER A 10 -4.28 -6.28 6.30
C SER A 10 -4.36 -4.93 5.56
N VAL A 11 -4.57 -4.93 4.24
CA VAL A 11 -4.60 -3.71 3.41
C VAL A 11 -6.01 -3.34 2.99
N CYS A 12 -6.84 -4.32 2.57
CA CYS A 12 -8.21 -4.06 2.15
C CYS A 12 -9.26 -4.45 3.19
N MET A 13 -8.87 -5.05 4.32
CA MET A 13 -9.74 -5.47 5.42
C MET A 13 -10.87 -6.45 5.02
N GLU A 14 -10.77 -7.05 3.83
CA GLU A 14 -11.69 -8.08 3.34
C GLU A 14 -11.02 -9.45 3.26
N SER A 15 -11.82 -10.49 2.96
CA SER A 15 -11.29 -11.81 2.62
C SER A 15 -10.28 -11.72 1.45
N PRO A 16 -9.03 -12.18 1.64
CA PRO A 16 -8.00 -12.07 0.62
C PRO A 16 -8.27 -12.99 -0.57
N HIS A 17 -8.30 -12.42 -1.77
CA HIS A 17 -8.36 -13.19 -3.03
C HIS A 17 -6.96 -13.42 -3.60
N ASN A 18 -6.80 -14.56 -4.27
CA ASN A 18 -5.51 -15.11 -4.64
C ASN A 18 -4.50 -15.02 -3.48
N ALA A 19 -4.96 -15.44 -2.29
CA ALA A 19 -4.28 -15.14 -1.04
C ALA A 19 -2.83 -15.66 -1.04
N VAL A 20 -1.95 -14.85 -0.44
CA VAL A 20 -0.58 -15.21 -0.05
C VAL A 20 -0.40 -14.97 1.43
N LEU A 21 0.47 -15.73 2.05
CA LEU A 21 0.85 -15.64 3.45
C LEU A 21 2.25 -15.04 3.55
N LEU A 22 2.43 -13.96 4.31
CA LEU A 22 3.78 -13.43 4.54
C LEU A 22 4.53 -14.25 5.59
N LEU A 23 5.82 -14.46 5.33
CA LEU A 23 6.75 -15.15 6.19
C LEU A 23 7.55 -14.10 6.97
N CYS A 24 7.12 -13.81 8.19
CA CYS A 24 7.83 -12.90 9.08
C CYS A 24 8.60 -13.66 10.17
N SER A 25 9.53 -13.00 10.86
CA SER A 25 10.29 -13.61 11.95
C SER A 25 9.44 -14.11 13.13
N SER A 26 8.17 -13.68 13.25
CA SER A 26 7.22 -14.17 14.25
C SER A 26 6.26 -15.24 13.70
N PHE A 27 6.59 -15.85 12.56
CA PHE A 27 5.78 -16.93 11.98
C PHE A 27 5.62 -18.11 12.95
N ASP A 28 6.71 -18.54 13.59
CA ASP A 28 6.67 -19.66 14.55
C ASP A 28 5.88 -19.32 15.83
N LYS A 29 5.67 -18.02 16.10
CA LYS A 29 4.83 -17.51 17.19
C LYS A 29 3.35 -17.39 16.82
N GLY A 30 2.95 -17.94 15.67
CA GLY A 30 1.56 -17.93 15.19
C GLY A 30 1.17 -16.72 14.35
N CYS A 31 2.12 -15.86 13.94
CA CYS A 31 1.80 -14.77 13.04
C CYS A 31 1.44 -15.31 11.64
N ARG A 32 0.21 -15.03 11.18
CA ARG A 32 -0.33 -15.50 9.89
C ARG A 32 -0.92 -14.36 9.05
N PRO A 33 -0.10 -13.39 8.60
CA PRO A 33 -0.56 -12.27 7.79
C PRO A 33 -0.91 -12.73 6.37
N PHE A 34 -2.20 -12.73 6.02
CA PHE A 34 -2.64 -12.98 4.65
C PHE A 34 -2.84 -11.68 3.86
N MET A 35 -2.52 -11.69 2.57
CA MET A 35 -2.72 -10.56 1.66
C MET A 35 -3.30 -10.98 0.31
N CYS A 36 -3.99 -10.05 -0.36
CA CYS A 36 -4.43 -10.24 -1.74
C CYS A 36 -3.23 -10.14 -2.71
N ALA A 37 -2.92 -11.20 -3.44
CA ALA A 37 -1.95 -11.17 -4.55
C ALA A 37 -2.68 -11.20 -5.90
N THR A 38 -3.56 -10.23 -6.13
CA THR A 38 -4.33 -10.11 -7.38
C THR A 38 -3.69 -9.08 -8.33
N SER A 39 -4.15 -9.00 -9.58
CA SER A 39 -3.65 -7.98 -10.52
C SER A 39 -4.21 -6.58 -10.21
N HIS A 40 -3.66 -5.54 -10.87
CA HIS A 40 -4.05 -4.13 -10.69
C HIS A 40 -5.54 -3.84 -10.88
N ARG A 41 -6.27 -4.71 -11.62
CA ARG A 41 -7.73 -4.59 -11.82
C ARG A 41 -8.55 -4.94 -10.58
N PHE A 42 -7.90 -5.49 -9.57
CA PHE A 42 -8.47 -5.86 -8.29
C PHE A 42 -7.69 -5.16 -7.16
N SER A 43 -7.79 -5.70 -5.94
CA SER A 43 -7.21 -5.10 -4.75
C SER A 43 -5.68 -4.97 -4.74
N ASN A 44 -4.95 -5.83 -5.46
CA ASN A 44 -3.50 -5.77 -5.67
C ASN A 44 -2.69 -5.40 -4.42
N CYS A 45 -3.10 -5.94 -3.26
CA CYS A 45 -2.64 -5.47 -1.95
C CYS A 45 -1.17 -5.79 -1.71
N LEU A 46 -0.70 -6.96 -2.12
CA LEU A 46 0.71 -7.35 -2.01
C LEU A 46 1.62 -6.38 -2.77
N HIS A 47 1.22 -5.95 -3.97
CA HIS A 47 2.00 -5.02 -4.77
C HIS A 47 2.07 -3.63 -4.13
N GLN A 48 0.94 -3.13 -3.61
CA GLN A 48 0.93 -1.86 -2.88
C GLN A 48 1.73 -1.91 -1.59
N TYR A 49 1.64 -3.01 -0.85
CA TYR A 49 2.44 -3.21 0.35
C TYR A 49 3.94 -3.13 0.04
N LYS A 50 4.39 -3.75 -1.04
CA LYS A 50 5.79 -3.62 -1.50
C LYS A 50 6.13 -2.19 -1.89
N LYS A 51 5.27 -1.53 -2.68
CA LYS A 51 5.48 -0.15 -3.15
C LYS A 51 5.57 0.85 -1.99
N ALA A 52 4.79 0.65 -0.93
CA ALA A 52 4.76 1.57 0.21
C ALA A 52 5.99 1.45 1.12
N CYS A 53 6.62 0.28 1.16
CA CYS A 53 7.79 0.05 2.00
C CYS A 53 9.11 0.36 1.29
N THR A 54 9.12 0.42 -0.04
CA THR A 54 10.23 1.00 -0.82
C THR A 54 9.96 2.50 -0.98
N HIS A 55 10.16 3.29 0.08
CA HIS A 55 10.13 4.75 -0.06
C HIS A 55 11.37 5.18 -0.85
N GLU A 56 11.16 5.94 -1.92
CA GLU A 56 12.17 6.60 -2.78
C GLU A 56 12.88 5.72 -3.82
N GLU A 57 12.38 5.77 -5.07
CA GLU A 57 13.15 6.21 -6.24
C GLU A 57 12.24 6.16 -7.48
N GLU A 58 11.61 7.30 -7.79
CA GLU A 58 10.99 7.52 -9.11
C GLU A 58 12.05 7.79 -10.22
N TRP A 59 13.34 7.56 -9.95
CA TRP A 59 14.40 7.79 -10.94
C TRP A 59 15.60 6.86 -10.70
N SER A 60 15.64 5.69 -11.34
CA SER A 60 16.84 5.09 -11.99
C SER A 60 16.68 3.61 -12.37
N CYS A 61 15.73 3.27 -13.24
CA CYS A 61 15.83 2.05 -14.03
C CYS A 61 16.53 2.36 -15.37
N ARG A 62 17.84 2.60 -15.33
CA ARG A 62 18.68 2.59 -16.54
C ARG A 62 19.70 1.44 -16.57
N ASN A 63 19.95 0.76 -15.46
CA ASN A 63 20.81 -0.42 -15.43
C ASN A 63 20.06 -1.59 -14.76
N GLY A 64 19.69 -2.60 -15.56
CA GLY A 64 18.86 -3.75 -15.17
C GLY A 64 19.46 -4.66 -14.10
N LYS A 65 19.50 -4.20 -12.85
CA LYS A 65 19.66 -5.03 -11.65
C LYS A 65 18.62 -4.60 -10.61
N CYS A 66 17.40 -5.10 -10.75
CA CYS A 66 16.42 -5.09 -9.66
C CYS A 66 16.76 -6.29 -8.75
N GLY A 67 17.69 -6.07 -7.81
CA GLY A 67 17.83 -6.95 -6.66
C GLY A 67 16.63 -6.72 -5.77
N GLU A 68 15.88 -7.77 -5.46
CA GLU A 68 14.68 -7.66 -4.64
C GLU A 68 15.06 -7.30 -3.20
N ALA A 69 15.08 -6.01 -2.87
CA ALA A 69 15.36 -5.51 -1.52
C ALA A 69 14.15 -5.80 -0.62
N TRP A 70 14.06 -7.02 -0.10
CA TRP A 70 13.03 -7.45 0.84
C TRP A 70 13.34 -7.04 2.29
N GLU A 71 14.56 -6.58 2.56
CA GLU A 71 15.12 -6.45 3.91
C GLU A 71 14.45 -5.37 4.78
N GLU A 72 13.62 -4.50 4.17
CA GLU A 72 12.93 -3.41 4.86
C GLU A 72 11.42 -3.64 5.05
N LEU A 73 10.87 -4.73 4.51
CA LEU A 73 9.43 -4.99 4.64
C LEU A 73 9.07 -5.42 6.07
N LEU A 74 8.27 -4.61 6.77
CA LEU A 74 7.77 -4.94 8.11
C LEU A 74 6.38 -5.57 8.05
N CYS A 75 6.21 -6.69 8.77
CA CYS A 75 4.95 -7.40 8.83
C CYS A 75 3.84 -6.48 9.39
N PRO A 76 2.68 -6.37 8.73
CA PRO A 76 1.61 -5.47 9.17
C PRO A 76 0.98 -5.87 10.51
N LEU A 77 1.15 -7.12 10.95
CA LEU A 77 0.58 -7.62 12.20
C LEU A 77 1.55 -7.52 13.38
N CYS A 78 2.81 -7.91 13.19
CA CYS A 78 3.79 -8.03 14.27
C CYS A 78 4.96 -7.05 14.15
N ARG A 79 5.02 -6.26 13.07
CA ARG A 79 6.11 -5.32 12.75
C ARG A 79 7.50 -5.95 12.69
N CYS A 80 7.61 -7.27 12.65
CA CYS A 80 8.88 -7.95 12.44
C CYS A 80 9.24 -7.99 10.94
N PRO A 81 10.53 -8.10 10.60
CA PRO A 81 10.98 -8.24 9.22
C PRO A 81 10.30 -9.40 8.50
N VAL A 82 9.92 -9.16 7.25
CA VAL A 82 9.34 -10.14 6.32
C VAL A 82 10.46 -10.69 5.45
N LYS A 83 10.61 -12.01 5.45
CA LYS A 83 11.62 -12.73 4.65
C LYS A 83 11.09 -13.14 3.28
N GLY A 84 9.78 -13.13 3.09
CA GLY A 84 9.14 -13.52 1.83
C GLY A 84 7.63 -13.77 1.99
N TRP A 85 7.01 -14.37 0.98
CA TRP A 85 5.62 -14.83 1.05
C TRP A 85 5.46 -16.17 0.34
N THR A 86 4.43 -16.91 0.72
CA THR A 86 4.11 -18.21 0.12
C THR A 86 2.62 -18.33 -0.18
N ALA A 87 2.30 -19.14 -1.19
CA ALA A 87 0.94 -19.50 -1.54
C ALA A 87 0.55 -20.81 -0.82
N VAL A 88 -0.26 -20.71 0.22
CA VAL A 88 -0.87 -21.89 0.84
C VAL A 88 -2.11 -22.27 0.04
N GLU A 89 -2.00 -23.23 -0.87
CA GLU A 89 -3.05 -23.56 -1.85
C GLU A 89 -4.39 -23.94 -1.19
N ALA A 90 -4.38 -24.65 -0.07
CA ALA A 90 -5.59 -24.97 0.68
C ALA A 90 -6.30 -23.70 1.20
N ALA A 91 -5.52 -22.77 1.76
CA ALA A 91 -6.03 -21.47 2.23
C ALA A 91 -6.54 -20.63 1.06
N ARG A 92 -5.78 -20.56 -0.03
CA ARG A 92 -6.14 -19.83 -1.25
C ARG A 92 -7.47 -20.31 -1.83
N ARG A 93 -7.67 -21.63 -1.97
CA ARG A 93 -8.95 -22.17 -2.46
C ARG A 93 -10.11 -21.78 -1.56
N TYR A 94 -9.94 -21.89 -0.25
CA TYR A 94 -10.95 -21.53 0.73
C TYR A 94 -11.29 -20.02 0.69
N LEU A 95 -10.27 -19.16 0.68
CA LEU A 95 -10.43 -17.71 0.70
C LEU A 95 -10.96 -17.17 -0.64
N ASN A 96 -10.63 -17.82 -1.75
CA ASN A 96 -11.21 -17.51 -3.06
C ASN A 96 -12.70 -17.87 -3.16
N ALA A 97 -13.17 -18.84 -2.39
CA ALA A 97 -14.57 -19.24 -2.36
C ALA A 97 -15.44 -18.23 -1.57
N LYS A 98 -14.85 -17.48 -0.63
CA LYS A 98 -15.54 -16.41 0.08
C LYS A 98 -15.96 -15.29 -0.87
N LYS A 99 -17.19 -14.83 -0.68
CA LYS A 99 -17.78 -13.72 -1.45
C LYS A 99 -17.32 -12.37 -0.88
N ARG A 100 -17.08 -11.40 -1.77
CA ARG A 100 -16.84 -10.00 -1.42
C ARG A 100 -17.35 -9.08 -2.52
N GLY A 101 -17.47 -7.78 -2.23
CA GLY A 101 -17.93 -6.78 -3.19
C GLY A 101 -16.92 -6.53 -4.32
N CYS A 102 -17.41 -5.99 -5.43
CA CYS A 102 -16.56 -5.40 -6.45
C CYS A 102 -15.85 -4.19 -5.86
N MET A 103 -14.58 -4.03 -6.19
CA MET A 103 -13.77 -2.94 -5.65
C MET A 103 -13.96 -1.62 -6.41
N GLN A 104 -14.67 -1.64 -7.54
CA GLN A 104 -14.98 -0.41 -8.27
C GLN A 104 -16.00 0.41 -7.49
N GLU A 105 -15.72 1.70 -7.35
CA GLU A 105 -16.62 2.62 -6.64
C GLU A 105 -18.02 2.62 -7.29
N GLY A 106 -19.06 2.48 -6.46
CA GLY A 106 -20.44 2.44 -6.92
C GLY A 106 -20.91 1.14 -7.58
N CYS A 107 -20.06 0.10 -7.69
CA CYS A 107 -20.47 -1.18 -8.26
C CYS A 107 -21.13 -2.10 -7.20
N PRO A 108 -22.39 -2.53 -7.37
CA PRO A 108 -23.11 -3.35 -6.39
C PRO A 108 -22.81 -4.85 -6.48
N PHE A 109 -21.95 -5.28 -7.42
CA PHE A 109 -21.70 -6.70 -7.67
C PHE A 109 -20.99 -7.37 -6.49
N VAL A 110 -21.46 -8.55 -6.07
CA VAL A 110 -20.86 -9.35 -5.00
C VAL A 110 -20.66 -10.79 -5.50
N GLY A 111 -19.47 -11.35 -5.31
CA GLY A 111 -19.17 -12.70 -5.77
C GLY A 111 -17.87 -13.28 -5.21
N ASN A 112 -17.65 -14.56 -5.49
CA ASN A 112 -16.35 -15.20 -5.22
C ASN A 112 -15.28 -14.69 -6.20
N TYR A 113 -14.01 -15.09 -5.99
CA TYR A 113 -12.92 -14.57 -6.82
C TYR A 113 -13.11 -14.87 -8.32
N ARG A 114 -13.65 -16.04 -8.66
CA ARG A 114 -13.87 -16.43 -10.06
C ARG A 114 -14.97 -15.60 -10.71
N GLU A 115 -16.05 -15.34 -9.99
CA GLU A 115 -17.16 -14.49 -10.41
C GLU A 115 -16.70 -13.03 -10.60
N LEU A 116 -16.00 -12.48 -9.61
CA LEU A 116 -15.42 -11.12 -9.71
C LEU A 116 -14.47 -10.98 -10.88
N ARG A 117 -13.64 -11.99 -11.15
CA ARG A 117 -12.74 -11.97 -12.31
C ARG A 117 -13.48 -11.87 -13.64
N LYS A 118 -14.60 -12.57 -13.77
CA LYS A 118 -15.45 -12.50 -14.98
C LYS A 118 -16.13 -11.15 -15.06
N HIS A 119 -16.76 -10.71 -13.97
CA HIS A 119 -17.45 -9.43 -13.88
C HIS A 119 -16.54 -8.24 -14.23
N VAL A 120 -15.38 -8.10 -13.56
CA VAL A 120 -14.43 -7.01 -13.83
C VAL A 120 -13.91 -7.06 -15.28
N LYS A 121 -13.75 -8.24 -15.87
CA LYS A 121 -13.30 -8.35 -17.27
C LYS A 121 -14.32 -7.77 -18.26
N VAL A 122 -15.62 -7.87 -17.97
CA VAL A 122 -16.71 -7.44 -18.86
C VAL A 122 -17.14 -6.01 -18.54
N GLU A 123 -17.48 -5.73 -17.28
CA GLU A 123 -18.05 -4.45 -16.86
C GLU A 123 -17.00 -3.37 -16.60
N HIS A 124 -15.77 -3.77 -16.25
CA HIS A 124 -14.70 -2.85 -15.90
C HIS A 124 -13.34 -3.20 -16.55
N PRO A 125 -13.23 -3.23 -17.89
CA PRO A 125 -12.02 -3.69 -18.58
C PRO A 125 -10.76 -2.91 -18.17
N SER A 126 -10.91 -1.60 -17.98
CA SER A 126 -9.88 -0.64 -17.58
C SER A 126 -9.85 -0.37 -16.07
N ALA A 127 -10.47 -1.24 -15.26
CA ALA A 127 -10.47 -1.15 -13.80
C ALA A 127 -9.06 -0.91 -13.25
N CYS A 128 -8.90 0.15 -12.46
CA CYS A 128 -7.75 0.30 -11.57
C CYS A 128 -8.23 0.92 -10.25
N PRO A 129 -8.87 0.12 -9.37
CA PRO A 129 -9.51 0.64 -8.15
C PRO A 129 -8.55 1.34 -7.18
N ARG A 130 -7.24 1.20 -7.40
CA ARG A 130 -6.17 1.74 -6.56
C ARG A 130 -5.34 2.80 -7.26
N ALA A 131 -5.72 3.20 -8.47
CA ALA A 131 -5.13 4.37 -9.12
C ALA A 131 -5.56 5.62 -8.36
N VAL A 132 -4.58 6.40 -7.89
CA VAL A 132 -4.83 7.73 -7.38
C VAL A 132 -4.99 8.66 -8.57
N ASP A 133 -6.05 9.48 -8.57
CA ASP A 133 -6.22 10.54 -9.56
C ASP A 133 -5.01 11.49 -9.52
N PRO A 134 -4.28 11.67 -10.65
CA PRO A 134 -3.11 12.52 -10.71
C PRO A 134 -3.36 13.96 -10.24
N SER A 135 -4.55 14.51 -10.52
CA SER A 135 -4.91 15.86 -10.11
C SER A 135 -5.04 15.98 -8.59
N ARG A 136 -5.61 14.94 -7.94
CA ARG A 136 -5.73 14.85 -6.49
C ARG A 136 -4.36 14.68 -5.84
N ALA A 137 -3.51 13.84 -6.42
CA ALA A 137 -2.13 13.66 -5.94
C ALA A 137 -1.32 14.96 -6.03
N ALA A 138 -1.38 15.67 -7.16
CA ALA A 138 -0.71 16.96 -7.34
C ALA A 138 -1.22 18.02 -6.37
N LYS A 139 -2.55 18.08 -6.16
CA LYS A 139 -3.15 18.98 -5.17
C LYS A 139 -2.69 18.65 -3.75
N TRP A 140 -2.62 17.38 -3.37
CA TRP A 140 -2.09 16.95 -2.07
C TRP A 140 -0.64 17.40 -1.89
N LYS A 141 0.23 17.11 -2.87
CA LYS A 141 1.65 17.47 -2.82
C LYS A 141 1.85 18.98 -2.67
N ARG A 142 1.02 19.78 -3.34
CA ARG A 142 1.05 21.24 -3.18
C ARG A 142 0.70 21.67 -1.75
N LEU A 143 -0.35 21.10 -1.16
CA LEU A 143 -0.77 21.42 0.21
C LEU A 143 0.26 20.97 1.25
N GLU A 144 0.93 19.84 1.03
CA GLU A 144 2.01 19.34 1.87
C GLU A 144 3.20 20.30 1.87
N ASN A 145 3.66 20.72 0.68
CA ASN A 145 4.72 21.72 0.55
C ASN A 145 4.35 23.08 1.15
N GLU A 146 3.10 23.55 0.96
CA GLU A 146 2.62 24.79 1.59
C GLU A 146 2.64 24.72 3.14
N ARG A 147 2.37 23.54 3.71
CA ARG A 147 2.44 23.30 5.15
C ARG A 147 3.88 23.27 5.64
N GLU A 148 4.76 22.52 4.96
CA GLU A 148 6.18 22.43 5.30
C GLU A 148 6.84 23.81 5.30
N VAL A 149 6.61 24.61 4.25
CA VAL A 149 7.12 25.99 4.18
C VAL A 149 6.63 26.83 5.36
N ARG A 150 5.35 26.71 5.72
CA ARG A 150 4.78 27.45 6.85
C ARG A 150 5.39 27.02 8.18
N ASP A 151 5.58 25.72 8.39
CA ASP A 151 6.16 25.17 9.61
C ASP A 151 7.62 25.65 9.76
N VAL A 152 8.41 25.60 8.68
CA VAL A 152 9.78 26.16 8.63
C VAL A 152 9.80 27.65 8.96
N VAL A 153 8.94 28.45 8.33
CA VAL A 153 8.84 29.90 8.59
C VAL A 153 8.46 30.18 10.05
N SER A 154 7.56 29.40 10.62
CA SER A 154 7.14 29.51 12.02
C SER A 154 8.30 29.20 12.96
N THR A 155 9.05 28.13 12.70
CA THR A 155 10.26 27.77 13.46
C THR A 155 11.30 28.88 13.41
N ILE A 156 11.60 29.43 12.22
CA ILE A 156 12.56 30.53 12.07
C ILE A 156 12.15 31.73 12.91
N ARG A 157 10.89 32.15 12.82
CA ARG A 157 10.37 33.32 13.54
C ARG A 157 10.37 33.14 15.06
N SER A 158 10.25 31.90 15.55
CA SER A 158 10.29 31.62 16.99
C SER A 158 11.71 31.51 17.53
N THR A 159 12.65 30.92 16.77
CA THR A 159 14.06 30.78 17.20
C THR A 159 14.88 32.04 17.00
N MET A 160 14.60 32.86 15.98
CA MET A 160 15.33 34.09 15.65
C MET A 160 14.35 35.27 15.51
N PRO A 161 13.87 35.85 16.62
CA PRO A 161 12.94 36.98 16.58
C PRO A 161 13.57 38.19 15.86
N GLY A 162 12.96 38.63 14.77
CA GLY A 162 13.44 39.77 13.98
C GLY A 162 14.27 39.40 12.73
N ALA A 163 14.50 38.11 12.48
CA ALA A 163 15.11 37.64 11.25
C ALA A 163 14.20 37.92 10.03
N ILE A 164 14.83 38.29 8.91
CA ILE A 164 14.16 38.56 7.63
C ILE A 164 14.34 37.34 6.72
N ILE A 165 13.23 36.84 6.16
CA ILE A 165 13.23 35.71 5.21
C ILE A 165 13.08 36.28 3.80
N ILE A 166 14.05 36.01 2.92
CA ILE A 166 14.04 36.43 1.51
C ILE A 166 14.28 35.18 0.65
N GLY A 167 13.22 34.69 0.01
CA GLY A 167 13.28 33.43 -0.75
C GLY A 167 13.67 32.26 0.17
N ASP A 168 14.83 31.67 -0.12
CA ASP A 168 15.48 30.58 0.61
C ASP A 168 16.51 31.03 1.65
N TYR A 169 16.75 32.34 1.81
CA TYR A 169 17.71 32.90 2.76
C TYR A 169 17.04 33.43 4.03
N VAL A 170 17.73 33.27 5.17
CA VAL A 170 17.38 33.87 6.47
C VAL A 170 18.47 34.83 6.91
N ILE A 171 18.11 36.09 7.15
CA ILE A 171 19.03 37.17 7.52
C ILE A 171 18.72 37.60 8.95
N GLU A 172 19.69 37.41 9.85
CA GLU A 172 19.61 37.88 11.22
C GLU A 172 19.98 39.37 11.30
N ARG A 173 19.21 40.16 12.05
CA ARG A 173 19.56 41.55 12.35
C ARG A 173 20.45 41.55 13.60
N ASN A 174 21.71 41.92 13.42
CA ASN A 174 22.66 42.20 14.51
C ASN A 174 22.30 43.49 15.23
#